data_AF-A0A1B7LJK3-F1
#
_entry.id   AF-A0A1B7LJK3-F1
#
_cell.length_a   1.000
_cell.length_b   1.000
_cell.length_c   1.000
_cell.angle_alpha   90.00
_cell.angle_beta   90.00
_cell.angle_gamma   90.00
#
_symmetry.space_group_name_H-M   'P 1'
#
loop_
_entity.id
_entity.type
_entity.pdbx_description
1 polymer ?
#
loop_
_entity_poly.entity_id
_entity_poly.type
_entity_poly.pdbx_seq_one_letter_code
_entity_poly.pdbx_strand_id
1 'polypeptide(L)'
;MSDDEKTLSGRREFLFLYDIKMGNPNGDPDENRPRVLPDGTYYVTDVRLKRFARDFLKHRGYDILVGNIEGRTTNLTGRVAHYLNTVGKEKAEGKELVEIILDAFIDARLFGSSFAFKEGKIMNKDGKEEKWEPKPEPKTMTGAVQMNMGEVLHRAESVDIHGTSVFASDESKEQGTFTTYFGLRYAMIGFSGVANEHSARISRMTDSDYEMLLKSLWHGVRSAANTRTKVGQVPHLLISVEYKSGEEFQFGRLHDYVRLAAVNGKDEKAWSSPADYRVDLSMLMDRITGQSGRIQTVRYALSEDIQLASGLPAGWVSMDIESISEGC
;
A
#
# COMPACT_ATOMS: atom_id res chain seq x y z
N MET A 1 18.59 -28.36 13.82
CA MET A 1 19.22 -27.18 14.48
C MET A 1 20.30 -26.71 13.53
N SER A 2 20.28 -25.55 12.90
CA SER A 2 19.42 -24.36 13.05
C SER A 2 19.56 -23.54 11.76
N ASP A 3 18.47 -23.37 11.03
CA ASP A 3 18.20 -22.16 10.25
C ASP A 3 16.80 -21.77 10.68
N ASP A 4 16.70 -21.09 11.82
CA ASP A 4 15.50 -20.31 12.10
C ASP A 4 15.46 -19.27 10.98
N GLU A 5 14.69 -19.53 9.92
CA GLU A 5 14.31 -18.49 8.97
C GLU A 5 13.79 -17.32 9.80
N LYS A 6 14.57 -16.24 9.85
CA LYS A 6 14.27 -15.08 10.69
C LYS A 6 13.07 -14.35 10.11
N THR A 7 11.88 -14.79 10.49
CA THR A 7 10.63 -14.08 10.24
C THR A 7 10.57 -12.82 11.10
N LEU A 8 9.54 -12.00 10.90
CA LEU A 8 9.29 -10.77 11.66
C LEU A 8 9.50 -10.99 13.17
N SER A 9 10.42 -10.23 13.77
CA SER A 9 10.90 -10.47 15.14
C SER A 9 9.88 -10.09 16.24
N GLY A 10 8.90 -9.26 15.91
CA GLY A 10 7.83 -8.83 16.79
C GLY A 10 6.69 -8.17 16.03
N ARG A 11 5.53 -8.04 16.69
CA ARG A 11 4.38 -7.35 16.12
C ARG A 11 4.74 -5.91 15.79
N ARG A 12 4.18 -5.40 14.70
CA ARG A 12 4.32 -3.98 14.33
C ARG A 12 2.99 -3.37 13.94
N GLU A 13 2.81 -2.10 14.24
CA GLU A 13 1.77 -1.26 13.65
C GLU A 13 2.39 -0.10 12.89
N PHE A 14 1.68 0.43 11.90
CA PHE A 14 2.08 1.68 11.27
C PHE A 14 0.90 2.59 11.00
N LEU A 15 1.17 3.89 11.05
CA LEU A 15 0.31 4.98 10.60
C LEU A 15 0.99 5.60 9.38
N PHE A 16 0.27 5.76 8.28
CA PHE A 16 0.78 6.41 7.08
C PHE A 16 -0.18 7.49 6.61
N LEU A 17 0.33 8.71 6.47
CA LEU A 17 -0.39 9.87 5.96
C LEU A 17 0.22 10.33 4.64
N TYR A 18 -0.64 10.54 3.65
CA TYR A 18 -0.28 11.21 2.41
C TYR A 18 -1.44 12.10 1.97
N ASP A 19 -1.16 13.13 1.19
CA ASP A 19 -2.21 13.98 0.62
C ASP A 19 -2.32 13.84 -0.90
N ILE A 20 -3.38 14.44 -1.43
CA ILE A 20 -3.57 14.64 -2.85
C ILE A 20 -4.29 15.98 -3.09
N LYS A 21 -3.93 16.67 -4.17
CA LYS A 21 -4.54 17.95 -4.56
C LYS A 21 -5.09 17.90 -5.99
N MET A 22 -6.30 18.41 -6.19
CA MET A 22 -7.02 18.39 -7.49
C MET A 22 -7.03 16.99 -8.12
N GLY A 23 -7.16 15.99 -7.27
CA GLY A 23 -6.78 14.61 -7.53
C GLY A 23 -7.88 13.63 -7.15
N ASN A 24 -7.98 12.49 -7.82
CA ASN A 24 -8.87 11.42 -7.42
C ASN A 24 -8.02 10.33 -6.78
N PRO A 25 -8.00 10.11 -5.46
CA PRO A 25 -7.09 9.11 -4.87
C PRO A 25 -7.55 7.67 -5.20
N ASN A 26 -8.86 7.43 -5.22
CA ASN A 26 -9.46 6.14 -5.55
C ASN A 26 -10.83 6.35 -6.22
N GLY A 27 -10.92 6.01 -7.50
CA GLY A 27 -12.19 6.06 -8.23
C GLY A 27 -13.08 4.90 -7.82
N ASP A 28 -14.37 5.16 -7.69
CA ASP A 28 -15.40 4.14 -7.66
C ASP A 28 -15.55 3.49 -9.05
N PRO A 29 -15.81 2.17 -9.19
CA PRO A 29 -15.81 1.51 -10.49
C PRO A 29 -16.98 1.96 -11.39
N ASP A 30 -18.06 2.50 -10.80
CA ASP A 30 -19.26 2.85 -11.55
C ASP A 30 -19.13 4.22 -12.23
N GLU A 31 -18.84 5.27 -11.45
CA GLU A 31 -18.75 6.65 -11.97
C GLU A 31 -17.33 7.22 -12.02
N ASN A 32 -16.33 6.47 -11.51
CA ASN A 32 -14.96 6.96 -11.32
C ASN A 32 -14.86 8.24 -10.47
N ARG A 33 -15.88 8.55 -9.66
CA ARG A 33 -15.80 9.58 -8.62
C ARG A 33 -14.93 9.12 -7.44
N PRO A 34 -14.32 10.03 -6.66
CA PRO A 34 -13.70 9.66 -5.39
C PRO A 34 -14.69 8.89 -4.52
N ARG A 35 -14.26 7.75 -3.96
CA ARG A 35 -15.11 6.94 -3.09
C ARG A 35 -15.52 7.72 -1.83
N VAL A 36 -16.79 7.65 -1.48
CA VAL A 36 -17.39 8.38 -0.36
C VAL A 36 -18.33 7.48 0.44
N LEU A 37 -18.30 7.62 1.76
CA LEU A 37 -19.21 6.95 2.69
C LEU A 37 -20.54 7.72 2.80
N PRO A 38 -21.62 7.08 3.30
CA PRO A 38 -22.92 7.75 3.46
C PRO A 38 -22.91 9.01 4.33
N ASP A 39 -21.93 9.15 5.22
CA ASP A 39 -21.74 10.32 6.10
C ASP A 39 -20.96 11.47 5.43
N GLY A 40 -20.50 11.28 4.19
CA GLY A 40 -19.71 12.24 3.43
C GLY A 40 -18.19 12.09 3.58
N THR A 41 -17.71 11.11 4.35
CA THR A 41 -16.27 10.85 4.51
C THR A 41 -15.72 10.16 3.26
N TYR A 42 -14.71 10.75 2.63
CA TYR A 42 -14.02 10.12 1.51
C TYR A 42 -13.04 9.06 2.00
N TYR A 43 -12.87 8.00 1.21
CA TYR A 43 -11.96 6.91 1.58
C TYR A 43 -11.20 6.35 0.36
N VAL A 44 -10.13 5.62 0.66
CA VAL A 44 -9.27 4.94 -0.29
C VAL A 44 -9.17 3.48 0.14
N THR A 45 -9.30 2.55 -0.80
CA THR A 45 -9.25 1.13 -0.44
C THR A 45 -7.83 0.71 -0.03
N ASP A 46 -7.73 -0.25 0.87
CA ASP A 46 -6.47 -0.89 1.24
C ASP A 46 -5.78 -1.49 0.00
N VAL A 47 -6.55 -2.09 -0.92
CA VAL A 47 -6.06 -2.64 -2.19
C VAL A 47 -5.36 -1.56 -3.04
N ARG A 48 -5.83 -0.31 -3.00
CA ARG A 48 -5.20 0.80 -3.73
C ARG A 48 -3.82 1.11 -3.17
N LEU A 49 -3.66 1.17 -1.85
CA LEU A 49 -2.36 1.40 -1.22
C LEU A 49 -1.42 0.21 -1.45
N LYS A 50 -1.92 -1.03 -1.33
CA LYS A 50 -1.16 -2.25 -1.66
C LYS A 50 -0.67 -2.24 -3.11
N ARG A 51 -1.45 -1.69 -4.05
CA ARG A 51 -1.02 -1.54 -5.45
C ARG A 51 0.15 -0.56 -5.59
N PHE A 52 0.13 0.58 -4.91
CA PHE A 52 1.26 1.51 -4.92
C PHE A 52 2.55 0.87 -4.39
N ALA A 53 2.45 0.11 -3.30
CA ALA A 53 3.57 -0.66 -2.77
C ALA A 53 4.11 -1.66 -3.80
N ARG A 54 3.24 -2.49 -4.39
CA ARG A 54 3.61 -3.47 -5.44
C ARG A 54 4.27 -2.82 -6.65
N ASP A 55 3.70 -1.72 -7.15
CA ASP A 55 4.22 -1.02 -8.32
C ASP A 55 5.64 -0.47 -8.03
N PHE A 56 5.86 0.09 -6.83
CA PHE A 56 7.20 0.51 -6.42
C PHE A 56 8.17 -0.67 -6.31
N LEU A 57 7.80 -1.74 -5.61
CA LEU A 57 8.64 -2.93 -5.45
C LEU A 57 9.02 -3.54 -6.80
N LYS A 58 8.07 -3.60 -7.73
CA LYS A 58 8.33 -4.06 -9.11
C LYS A 58 9.38 -3.21 -9.81
N HIS A 59 9.30 -1.88 -9.72
CA HIS A 59 10.31 -0.98 -10.31
C HIS A 59 11.69 -1.12 -9.64
N ARG A 60 11.75 -1.70 -8.44
CA ARG A 60 12.99 -2.02 -7.72
C ARG A 60 13.51 -3.43 -8.01
N GLY A 61 12.93 -4.15 -8.96
CA GLY A 61 13.39 -5.49 -9.38
C GLY A 61 12.77 -6.65 -8.61
N TYR A 62 11.86 -6.40 -7.66
CA TYR A 62 11.19 -7.48 -6.95
C TYR A 62 10.12 -8.16 -7.81
N ASP A 63 10.06 -9.48 -7.72
CA ASP A 63 8.99 -10.26 -8.30
C ASP A 63 7.68 -10.07 -7.53
N ILE A 64 6.62 -9.71 -8.27
CA ILE A 64 5.26 -9.50 -7.73
C ILE A 64 4.30 -10.55 -8.31
N LEU A 65 3.57 -11.25 -7.44
CA LEU A 65 2.61 -12.29 -7.78
C LEU A 65 1.35 -11.68 -8.42
N VAL A 66 0.79 -10.64 -7.82
CA VAL A 66 -0.38 -9.94 -8.36
C VAL A 66 0.10 -8.88 -9.37
N GLY A 67 0.58 -9.35 -10.52
CA GLY A 67 1.18 -8.49 -11.53
C GLY A 67 1.13 -9.05 -12.95
N ASN A 68 1.50 -8.21 -13.90
CA ASN A 68 1.59 -8.55 -15.33
C ASN A 68 2.97 -9.11 -15.69
N ILE A 69 3.01 -9.99 -16.68
CA ILE A 69 4.24 -10.47 -17.33
C ILE A 69 4.53 -9.53 -18.51
N GLU A 70 5.64 -8.81 -18.49
CA GLU A 70 6.06 -7.93 -19.62
C GLU A 70 4.94 -6.99 -20.12
N GLY A 71 4.14 -6.46 -19.18
CA GLY A 71 3.02 -5.55 -19.48
C GLY A 71 1.74 -6.24 -19.93
N ARG A 72 1.76 -7.56 -20.17
CA ARG A 72 0.57 -8.35 -20.54
C ARG A 72 -0.13 -8.90 -19.30
N THR A 73 -1.45 -8.73 -19.26
CA THR A 73 -2.30 -9.30 -18.21
C THR A 73 -2.17 -10.82 -18.21
N THR A 74 -1.99 -11.40 -17.03
CA THR A 74 -1.95 -12.84 -16.83
C THR A 74 -2.83 -13.22 -15.64
N ASN A 75 -3.09 -14.51 -15.49
CA ASN A 75 -3.72 -15.06 -14.30
C ASN A 75 -2.64 -15.64 -13.36
N LEU A 76 -3.05 -16.09 -12.18
CA LEU A 76 -2.16 -16.69 -11.19
C LEU A 76 -1.33 -17.86 -11.78
N THR A 77 -1.99 -18.78 -12.49
CA THR A 77 -1.33 -19.93 -13.11
C THR A 77 -0.23 -19.50 -14.08
N GLY A 78 -0.54 -18.56 -14.99
CA GLY A 78 0.41 -18.05 -15.96
C GLY A 78 1.56 -17.29 -15.31
N ARG A 79 1.30 -16.50 -14.25
CA ARG A 79 2.35 -15.78 -13.52
C ARG A 79 3.36 -16.73 -12.87
N VAL A 80 2.87 -17.76 -12.20
CA VAL A 80 3.73 -18.72 -11.50
C VAL A 80 4.42 -19.65 -12.50
N ALA A 81 3.72 -20.10 -13.55
CA ALA A 81 4.35 -20.88 -14.62
C ALA A 81 5.51 -20.14 -15.28
N HIS A 82 5.34 -18.84 -15.55
CA HIS A 82 6.42 -18.01 -16.08
C HIS A 82 7.63 -17.98 -15.13
N TYR A 83 7.40 -17.76 -13.83
CA TYR A 83 8.50 -17.76 -12.85
C TYR A 83 9.19 -19.13 -12.72
N LEU A 84 8.43 -20.22 -12.70
CA LEU A 84 8.98 -21.57 -12.66
C LEU A 84 9.92 -21.82 -13.87
N ASN A 85 9.50 -21.39 -15.06
CA ASN A 85 10.33 -21.47 -16.26
C ASN A 85 11.61 -20.62 -16.15
N THR A 86 11.55 -19.40 -15.59
CA THR A 86 12.74 -18.54 -15.44
C THR A 86 13.78 -19.12 -14.49
N VAL A 87 13.35 -19.90 -13.49
CA VAL A 87 14.24 -20.60 -12.55
C VAL A 87 14.53 -22.05 -12.95
N GLY A 88 14.11 -22.48 -14.15
CA GLY A 88 14.39 -23.82 -14.67
C GLY A 88 13.64 -24.96 -13.98
N LYS A 89 12.51 -24.68 -13.33
CA LYS A 89 11.65 -25.65 -12.65
C LYS A 89 10.42 -25.97 -13.50
N GLU A 90 10.15 -27.25 -13.73
CA GLU A 90 9.08 -27.66 -14.66
C GLU A 90 7.68 -27.53 -14.04
N LYS A 91 7.47 -28.08 -12.84
CA LYS A 91 6.17 -28.09 -12.14
C LYS A 91 6.40 -28.05 -10.64
N ALA A 92 5.38 -27.60 -9.92
CA ALA A 92 5.30 -27.71 -8.48
C ALA A 92 3.83 -27.93 -8.07
N GLU A 93 3.62 -28.59 -6.94
CA GLU A 93 2.30 -28.96 -6.41
C GLU A 93 2.28 -28.78 -4.88
N GLY A 94 1.09 -28.76 -4.29
CA GLY A 94 0.90 -28.82 -2.83
C GLY A 94 1.66 -27.73 -2.08
N LYS A 95 2.39 -28.16 -1.05
CA LYS A 95 3.19 -27.27 -0.18
C LYS A 95 4.39 -26.67 -0.90
N GLU A 96 5.08 -27.47 -1.71
CA GLU A 96 6.26 -27.03 -2.48
C GLU A 96 5.93 -25.82 -3.36
N LEU A 97 4.76 -25.84 -4.02
CA LEU A 97 4.30 -24.71 -4.83
C LEU A 97 4.15 -23.44 -4.00
N VAL A 98 3.56 -23.55 -2.80
CA VAL A 98 3.36 -22.41 -1.90
C VAL A 98 4.70 -21.88 -1.40
N GLU A 99 5.63 -22.77 -1.05
CA GLU A 99 6.98 -22.39 -0.62
C GLU A 99 7.71 -21.60 -1.72
N ILE A 100 7.69 -22.09 -2.96
CA ILE A 100 8.27 -21.37 -4.11
C ILE A 100 7.63 -19.98 -4.26
N ILE A 101 6.31 -19.88 -4.10
CA ILE A 101 5.62 -18.59 -4.20
C ILE A 101 6.09 -17.64 -3.09
N LEU A 102 6.25 -18.13 -1.86
CA LEU A 102 6.72 -17.31 -0.75
C LEU A 102 8.18 -16.89 -0.91
N ASP A 103 9.03 -17.75 -1.44
CA ASP A 103 10.44 -17.44 -1.68
C ASP A 103 10.58 -16.40 -2.80
N ALA A 104 9.79 -16.55 -3.87
CA ALA A 104 9.83 -15.72 -5.06
C ALA A 104 9.18 -14.33 -4.88
N PHE A 105 7.96 -14.29 -4.32
CA PHE A 105 7.09 -13.12 -4.45
C PHE A 105 6.93 -12.40 -3.12
N ILE A 106 7.57 -11.23 -2.99
CA ILE A 106 7.52 -10.42 -1.77
C ILE A 106 6.09 -10.00 -1.41
N ASP A 107 5.24 -9.71 -2.39
CA ASP A 107 3.86 -9.30 -2.13
C ASP A 107 2.97 -10.46 -1.61
N ALA A 108 3.35 -11.72 -1.89
CA ALA A 108 2.72 -12.89 -1.28
C ALA A 108 3.09 -12.99 0.21
N ARG A 109 4.36 -12.74 0.58
CA ARG A 109 4.80 -12.70 1.98
C ARG A 109 4.12 -11.57 2.77
N LEU A 110 4.05 -10.38 2.16
CA LEU A 110 3.46 -9.18 2.76
C LEU A 110 1.93 -9.29 2.88
N PHE A 111 1.23 -9.50 1.77
CA PHE A 111 -0.22 -9.33 1.71
C PHE A 111 -1.02 -10.64 1.59
N GLY A 112 -0.35 -11.75 1.29
CA GLY A 112 -1.00 -13.04 1.05
C GLY A 112 -1.74 -13.09 -0.27
N SER A 113 -2.36 -14.22 -0.54
CA SER A 113 -3.15 -14.43 -1.75
C SER A 113 -4.12 -15.61 -1.59
N SER A 114 -5.21 -15.57 -2.36
CA SER A 114 -5.98 -16.78 -2.68
C SER A 114 -5.26 -17.48 -3.81
N PHE A 115 -4.76 -18.69 -3.57
CA PHE A 115 -4.08 -19.52 -4.56
C PHE A 115 -5.10 -20.27 -5.43
N ALA A 116 -6.05 -19.53 -6.00
CA ALA A 116 -7.09 -20.06 -6.89
C ALA A 116 -6.53 -20.29 -8.31
N PHE A 117 -5.65 -21.29 -8.44
CA PHE A 117 -5.13 -21.74 -9.73
C PHE A 117 -6.27 -22.30 -10.61
N LYS A 118 -6.14 -22.06 -11.91
CA LYS A 118 -6.99 -22.64 -12.96
C LYS A 118 -6.11 -23.42 -13.94
N GLU A 119 -6.71 -24.28 -14.77
CA GLU A 119 -5.99 -24.92 -15.87
C GLU A 119 -5.24 -23.87 -16.71
N GLY A 120 -3.95 -24.11 -16.90
CA GLY A 120 -3.07 -23.28 -17.70
C GLY A 120 -2.04 -24.13 -18.44
N LYS A 121 -1.03 -23.47 -18.99
CA LYS A 121 0.05 -24.10 -19.74
C LYS A 121 1.40 -23.80 -19.10
N ILE A 122 2.29 -24.79 -19.09
CA ILE A 122 3.68 -24.67 -18.65
C ILE A 122 4.61 -25.29 -19.69
N MET A 123 5.87 -24.85 -19.76
CA MET A 123 6.85 -25.42 -20.68
C MET A 123 7.64 -26.51 -19.97
N ASN A 124 7.76 -27.68 -20.59
CA ASN A 124 8.65 -28.74 -20.09
C ASN A 124 10.11 -28.52 -20.54
N LYS A 125 11.03 -29.36 -20.07
CA LYS A 125 12.46 -29.33 -20.45
C LYS A 125 12.71 -29.45 -21.96
N ASP A 126 11.81 -30.08 -22.70
CA ASP A 126 11.88 -30.23 -24.15
C ASP A 126 11.33 -29.01 -24.91
N GLY A 127 10.92 -27.95 -24.21
CA GLY A 127 10.33 -26.74 -24.79
C GLY A 127 8.90 -26.92 -25.29
N LYS A 128 8.21 -27.99 -24.89
CA LYS A 128 6.81 -28.26 -25.27
C LYS A 128 5.83 -27.74 -24.22
N GLU A 129 4.73 -27.16 -24.69
CA GLU A 129 3.62 -26.77 -23.82
C GLU A 129 2.89 -28.01 -23.28
N GLU A 130 2.72 -28.06 -21.96
CA GLU A 130 1.93 -29.06 -21.27
C GLU A 130 0.83 -28.40 -20.45
N LYS A 131 -0.32 -29.08 -20.33
CA LYS A 131 -1.39 -28.65 -19.43
C LYS A 131 -0.93 -28.77 -17.98
N TRP A 132 -1.23 -27.75 -17.19
CA TRP A 132 -0.90 -27.70 -15.77
C TRP A 132 -2.02 -27.04 -14.99
N GLU A 133 -2.54 -27.76 -13.98
CA GLU A 133 -3.55 -27.27 -13.05
C GLU A 133 -3.10 -27.68 -11.64
N PRO A 134 -2.21 -26.89 -11.01
CA PRO A 134 -1.64 -27.27 -9.74
C PRO A 134 -2.65 -27.14 -8.60
N LYS A 135 -2.47 -27.97 -7.58
CA LYS A 135 -3.27 -27.90 -6.34
C LYS A 135 -2.39 -27.41 -5.19
N PRO A 136 -2.44 -26.11 -4.84
CA PRO A 136 -1.66 -25.58 -3.73
C PRO A 136 -2.20 -26.06 -2.38
N GLU A 137 -1.30 -26.23 -1.42
CA GLU A 137 -1.63 -26.52 -0.02
C GLU A 137 -0.83 -25.61 0.91
N PRO A 138 -1.46 -24.68 1.64
CA PRO A 138 -2.90 -24.38 1.67
C PRO A 138 -3.40 -23.66 0.40
N LYS A 139 -4.74 -23.62 0.20
CA LYS A 139 -5.37 -22.94 -0.96
C LYS A 139 -5.45 -21.41 -0.84
N THR A 140 -5.38 -20.89 0.38
CA THR A 140 -5.37 -19.46 0.66
C THR A 140 -4.39 -19.22 1.78
N MET A 141 -3.72 -18.08 1.71
CA MET A 141 -2.84 -17.63 2.77
C MET A 141 -3.11 -16.17 3.10
N THR A 142 -3.23 -15.88 4.38
CA THR A 142 -3.25 -14.52 4.90
C THR A 142 -1.83 -14.01 5.03
N GLY A 143 -1.51 -12.89 4.38
CA GLY A 143 -0.21 -12.26 4.54
C GLY A 143 -0.05 -11.62 5.91
N ALA A 144 1.20 -11.39 6.29
CA ALA A 144 1.54 -10.80 7.57
C ALA A 144 1.00 -9.37 7.76
N VAL A 145 0.76 -8.63 6.68
CA VAL A 145 0.35 -7.23 6.70
C VAL A 145 -1.12 -7.08 6.33
N GLN A 146 -1.89 -6.55 7.27
CA GLN A 146 -3.27 -6.14 7.06
C GLN A 146 -3.40 -4.63 7.25
N MET A 147 -4.18 -3.98 6.39
CA MET A 147 -4.37 -2.53 6.38
C MET A 147 -5.87 -2.22 6.45
N ASN A 148 -6.20 -1.16 7.17
CA ASN A 148 -7.52 -0.55 7.11
C ASN A 148 -7.73 0.15 5.76
N MET A 149 -8.99 0.48 5.45
CA MET A 149 -9.28 1.50 4.47
C MET A 149 -8.61 2.82 4.92
N GLY A 150 -8.12 3.60 3.96
CA GLY A 150 -7.60 4.93 4.25
C GLY A 150 -8.75 5.92 4.29
N GLU A 151 -8.79 6.79 5.29
CA GLU A 151 -9.86 7.77 5.47
C GLU A 151 -9.32 9.18 5.29
N VAL A 152 -10.11 10.05 4.66
CA VAL A 152 -9.79 11.47 4.58
C VAL A 152 -10.06 12.12 5.95
N LEU A 153 -9.03 12.73 6.54
CA LEU A 153 -9.01 13.16 7.95
C LEU A 153 -9.69 14.51 8.21
N HIS A 154 -10.37 15.07 7.22
CA HIS A 154 -11.13 16.32 7.31
C HIS A 154 -12.28 16.29 6.31
N ARG A 155 -13.21 17.25 6.43
CA ARG A 155 -14.30 17.43 5.47
C ARG A 155 -13.75 17.96 4.14
N ALA A 156 -13.37 17.06 3.24
CA ALA A 156 -12.90 17.41 1.90
C ALA A 156 -14.06 17.80 0.97
N GLU A 157 -13.73 18.56 -0.07
CA GLU A 157 -14.66 19.00 -1.11
C GLU A 157 -14.32 18.32 -2.44
N SER A 158 -15.34 17.77 -3.10
CA SER A 158 -15.20 17.23 -4.46
C SER A 158 -15.13 18.36 -5.49
N VAL A 159 -14.45 18.08 -6.59
CA VAL A 159 -14.36 18.99 -7.74
C VAL A 159 -14.65 18.22 -9.02
N ASP A 160 -15.48 18.83 -9.86
CA ASP A 160 -15.79 18.35 -11.20
C ASP A 160 -15.04 19.27 -12.19
N ILE A 161 -14.09 18.70 -12.94
CA ILE A 161 -13.26 19.42 -13.90
C ILE A 161 -13.69 19.02 -15.31
N HIS A 162 -14.18 19.98 -16.08
CA HIS A 162 -14.57 19.78 -17.48
C HIS A 162 -13.45 20.19 -18.43
N GLY A 163 -13.27 19.42 -19.50
CA GLY A 163 -12.31 19.72 -20.56
C GLY A 163 -12.79 19.26 -21.93
N THR A 164 -12.04 19.61 -22.95
CA THR A 164 -12.32 19.24 -24.35
C THR A 164 -11.08 18.62 -25.01
N SER A 165 -11.29 17.64 -25.88
CA SER A 165 -10.27 17.08 -26.77
C SER A 165 -10.56 17.54 -28.19
N VAL A 166 -9.52 17.87 -28.97
CA VAL A 166 -9.65 18.21 -30.39
C VAL A 166 -10.07 16.98 -31.22
N PHE A 167 -9.76 15.78 -30.73
CA PHE A 167 -10.24 14.55 -31.36
C PHE A 167 -11.74 14.38 -31.14
N ALA A 168 -12.47 14.32 -32.26
CA ALA A 168 -13.85 13.92 -32.29
C ALA A 168 -13.98 12.42 -31.99
N SER A 169 -15.15 12.01 -31.49
CA SER A 169 -15.43 10.59 -31.20
C SER A 169 -15.55 9.72 -32.44
N ASP A 170 -15.70 10.34 -33.61
CA ASP A 170 -15.79 9.69 -34.92
C ASP A 170 -15.38 10.71 -36.01
N GLU A 171 -14.92 10.25 -37.17
CA GLU A 171 -14.44 11.08 -38.30
C GLU A 171 -15.55 11.97 -38.88
N SER A 172 -16.82 11.61 -38.67
CA SER A 172 -17.99 12.36 -39.13
C SER A 172 -18.37 13.56 -38.25
N LYS A 173 -17.72 13.74 -37.10
CA LYS A 173 -18.04 14.81 -36.14
C LYS A 173 -16.98 15.91 -36.19
N GLU A 174 -17.43 17.14 -36.43
CA GLU A 174 -16.54 18.33 -36.43
C GLU A 174 -16.24 18.85 -35.01
N GLN A 175 -17.05 18.47 -34.01
CA GLN A 175 -16.91 18.93 -32.63
C GLN A 175 -16.07 17.96 -31.79
N GLY A 176 -15.10 18.51 -31.07
CA GLY A 176 -14.23 17.78 -30.15
C GLY A 176 -14.98 17.09 -29.00
N THR A 177 -14.36 16.05 -28.43
CA THR A 177 -14.98 15.25 -27.35
C THR A 177 -14.89 15.97 -26.00
N PHE A 178 -16.03 16.12 -25.31
CA PHE A 178 -16.06 16.60 -23.92
C PHE A 178 -15.57 15.51 -22.96
N THR A 179 -14.78 15.91 -21.98
CA THR A 179 -14.27 15.02 -20.92
C THR A 179 -14.61 15.62 -19.56
N THR A 180 -14.97 14.75 -18.62
CA THR A 180 -15.22 15.13 -17.23
C THR A 180 -14.29 14.33 -16.34
N TYR A 181 -13.68 15.01 -15.38
CA TYR A 181 -12.81 14.43 -14.39
C TYR A 181 -13.30 14.80 -12.99
N PHE A 182 -13.47 13.78 -12.15
CA PHE A 182 -13.92 13.94 -10.77
C PHE A 182 -12.73 13.75 -9.84
N GLY A 183 -12.50 14.72 -8.94
CA GLY A 183 -11.43 14.68 -7.96
C GLY A 183 -11.84 15.31 -6.65
N LEU A 184 -10.87 15.43 -5.75
CA LEU A 184 -10.97 16.18 -4.51
C LEU A 184 -10.10 17.43 -4.65
N ARG A 185 -10.60 18.57 -4.17
CA ARG A 185 -9.84 19.83 -4.11
C ARG A 185 -8.52 19.59 -3.39
N TYR A 186 -8.63 18.97 -2.21
CA TYR A 186 -7.54 18.54 -1.37
C TYR A 186 -8.04 17.45 -0.43
N ALA A 187 -7.19 16.47 -0.14
CA ALA A 187 -7.48 15.45 0.85
C ALA A 187 -6.21 14.98 1.53
N MET A 188 -6.16 15.09 2.86
CA MET A 188 -5.18 14.39 3.70
C MET A 188 -5.75 13.04 4.10
N ILE A 189 -5.09 11.94 3.68
CA ILE A 189 -5.57 10.57 3.82
C ILE A 189 -4.72 9.83 4.85
N GLY A 190 -5.35 9.18 5.81
CA GLY A 190 -4.69 8.38 6.84
C GLY A 190 -4.98 6.90 6.72
N PHE A 191 -3.93 6.09 6.73
CA PHE A 191 -3.99 4.63 6.78
C PHE A 191 -3.40 4.09 8.08
N SER A 192 -3.91 2.94 8.52
CA SER A 192 -3.23 2.14 9.53
C SER A 192 -3.08 0.71 9.06
N GLY A 193 -2.01 0.06 9.49
CA GLY A 193 -1.81 -1.35 9.26
C GLY A 193 -1.06 -2.03 10.39
N VAL A 194 -1.17 -3.34 10.40
CA VAL A 194 -0.54 -4.25 11.36
C VAL A 194 0.31 -5.22 10.56
N ALA A 195 1.56 -5.43 10.98
CA ALA A 195 2.35 -6.59 10.60
C ALA A 195 2.34 -7.57 11.79
N ASN A 196 1.65 -8.70 11.59
CA ASN A 196 1.47 -9.74 12.60
C ASN A 196 2.57 -10.80 12.48
N GLU A 197 3.31 -11.01 13.55
CA GLU A 197 4.41 -11.94 13.71
C GLU A 197 3.99 -13.41 13.57
N HIS A 198 2.77 -13.79 13.97
CA HIS A 198 2.27 -15.16 13.77
C HIS A 198 1.97 -15.43 12.30
N SER A 199 1.32 -14.49 11.62
CA SER A 199 1.11 -14.57 10.17
C SER A 199 2.45 -14.52 9.42
N ALA A 200 3.43 -13.76 9.90
CA ALA A 200 4.78 -13.71 9.32
C ALA A 200 5.52 -15.04 9.42
N ARG A 201 5.32 -15.84 10.47
CA ARG A 201 5.86 -17.21 10.55
C ARG A 201 5.31 -18.12 9.47
N ILE A 202 4.06 -17.90 9.03
CA ILE A 202 3.42 -18.68 7.97
C ILE A 202 3.81 -18.15 6.59
N SER A 203 3.79 -16.83 6.41
CA SER A 203 4.09 -16.18 5.13
C SER A 203 5.58 -15.95 4.89
N ARG A 204 6.45 -16.35 5.83
CA ARG A 204 7.91 -16.13 5.83
C ARG A 204 8.32 -14.65 5.72
N MET A 205 7.44 -13.71 6.06
CA MET A 205 7.78 -12.29 6.04
C MET A 205 8.86 -12.00 7.07
N THR A 206 9.92 -11.31 6.64
CA THR A 206 11.06 -10.94 7.49
C THR A 206 11.00 -9.49 7.95
N ASP A 207 11.87 -9.10 8.89
CA ASP A 207 12.05 -7.69 9.26
C ASP A 207 12.51 -6.85 8.05
N SER A 208 13.35 -7.42 7.17
CA SER A 208 13.80 -6.74 5.95
C SER A 208 12.65 -6.49 4.97
N ASP A 209 11.73 -7.44 4.81
CA ASP A 209 10.52 -7.25 4.02
C ASP A 209 9.65 -6.11 4.59
N TYR A 210 9.58 -6.00 5.93
CA TYR A 210 8.85 -4.90 6.57
C TYR A 210 9.49 -3.54 6.32
N GLU A 211 10.81 -3.41 6.42
CA GLU A 211 11.49 -2.15 6.09
C GLU A 211 11.25 -1.76 4.63
N MET A 212 11.27 -2.75 3.73
CA MET A 212 10.98 -2.53 2.32
C MET A 212 9.50 -2.16 2.08
N LEU A 213 8.56 -2.73 2.84
CA LEU A 213 7.17 -2.30 2.84
C LEU A 213 7.07 -0.81 3.20
N LEU A 214 7.65 -0.37 4.32
CA LEU A 214 7.59 1.03 4.76
C LEU A 214 8.10 1.98 3.66
N LYS A 215 9.25 1.65 3.05
CA LYS A 215 9.80 2.41 1.91
C LYS A 215 8.84 2.39 0.70
N SER A 216 8.23 1.25 0.40
CA SER A 216 7.29 1.12 -0.72
C SER A 216 6.00 1.93 -0.52
N LEU A 217 5.53 2.11 0.72
CA LEU A 217 4.39 2.97 1.02
C LEU A 217 4.75 4.43 0.75
N TRP A 218 5.88 4.87 1.29
CA TRP A 218 6.37 6.25 1.14
C TRP A 218 6.60 6.61 -0.32
N HIS A 219 7.43 5.83 -1.01
CA HIS A 219 7.82 6.14 -2.40
C HIS A 219 6.74 5.76 -3.41
N GLY A 220 5.98 4.69 -3.19
CA GLY A 220 5.00 4.19 -4.15
C GLY A 220 3.86 5.17 -4.42
N VAL A 221 3.40 5.89 -3.40
CA VAL A 221 2.40 6.96 -3.56
C VAL A 221 2.94 8.08 -4.47
N ARG A 222 4.21 8.46 -4.29
CA ARG A 222 4.90 9.49 -5.09
C ARG A 222 5.12 9.01 -6.53
N SER A 223 5.57 7.77 -6.72
CA SER A 223 5.78 7.18 -8.06
C SER A 223 4.48 7.03 -8.85
N ALA A 224 3.36 6.79 -8.19
CA ALA A 224 2.05 6.68 -8.84
C ALA A 224 1.43 8.02 -9.27
N ALA A 225 2.06 9.15 -8.92
CA ALA A 225 1.62 10.49 -9.27
C ALA A 225 1.89 10.88 -10.75
N ASN A 226 2.17 9.92 -11.61
CA ASN A 226 2.48 10.12 -13.03
C ASN A 226 1.24 10.04 -13.97
N THR A 227 0.03 9.85 -13.42
CA THR A 227 -1.22 9.83 -14.20
C THR A 227 -2.05 11.08 -13.93
N ARG A 228 -2.78 11.57 -14.93
CA ARG A 228 -3.59 12.81 -14.86
C ARG A 228 -4.51 12.89 -13.65
N THR A 229 -5.04 11.75 -13.19
CA THR A 229 -6.00 11.69 -12.08
C THR A 229 -5.35 11.51 -10.70
N LYS A 230 -4.06 11.12 -10.66
CA LYS A 230 -3.33 10.81 -9.43
C LYS A 230 -2.14 11.76 -9.19
N VAL A 231 -1.94 12.74 -10.07
CA VAL A 231 -0.87 13.72 -9.97
C VAL A 231 -0.96 14.50 -8.66
N GLY A 232 0.19 14.81 -8.07
CA GLY A 232 0.27 15.61 -6.84
C GLY A 232 -0.08 14.83 -5.57
N GLN A 233 0.09 13.51 -5.54
CA GLN A 233 0.09 12.75 -4.29
C GLN A 233 1.44 12.86 -3.57
N VAL A 234 1.44 13.25 -2.29
CA VAL A 234 2.67 13.47 -1.53
C VAL A 234 2.61 12.76 -0.17
N PRO A 235 3.59 11.87 0.17
CA PRO A 235 3.68 11.28 1.50
C PRO A 235 4.16 12.31 2.53
N HIS A 236 3.57 12.28 3.73
CA HIS A 236 3.83 13.31 4.74
C HIS A 236 4.25 12.78 6.10
N LEU A 237 3.67 11.67 6.56
CA LEU A 237 3.99 11.10 7.86
C LEU A 237 3.94 9.58 7.79
N LEU A 238 4.96 8.92 8.31
CA LEU A 238 4.96 7.48 8.54
C LEU A 238 5.44 7.23 9.96
N ILE A 239 4.63 6.57 10.79
CA ILE A 239 5.01 6.15 12.14
C ILE A 239 4.95 4.63 12.16
N SER A 240 5.99 3.98 12.67
CA SER A 240 6.07 2.53 12.90
C SER A 240 6.24 2.27 14.39
N VAL A 241 5.31 1.52 14.98
CA VAL A 241 5.35 1.08 16.37
C VAL A 241 5.77 -0.38 16.38
N GLU A 242 6.90 -0.68 17.01
CA GLU A 242 7.40 -2.02 17.22
C GLU A 242 7.14 -2.46 18.66
N TYR A 243 6.51 -3.62 18.82
CA TYR A 243 6.23 -4.19 20.12
C TYR A 243 7.34 -5.14 20.57
N LYS A 244 7.48 -5.30 21.89
CA LYS A 244 8.39 -6.29 22.47
C LYS A 244 7.99 -7.70 22.01
N SER A 245 8.99 -8.56 21.84
CA SER A 245 8.75 -9.93 21.37
C SER A 245 7.76 -10.66 22.30
N GLY A 246 6.77 -11.33 21.71
CA GLY A 246 5.71 -12.03 22.43
C GLY A 246 4.51 -11.18 22.87
N GLU A 247 4.50 -9.87 22.60
CA GLU A 247 3.34 -9.02 22.86
C GLU A 247 2.22 -9.25 21.83
N GLU A 248 1.04 -9.62 22.32
CA GLU A 248 -0.18 -9.78 21.51
C GLU A 248 -0.99 -8.47 21.37
N PHE A 249 -0.59 -7.44 22.11
CA PHE A 249 -1.28 -6.15 22.12
C PHE A 249 -1.03 -5.39 20.81
N GLN A 250 -2.06 -4.66 20.38
CA GLN A 250 -2.00 -3.64 19.35
C GLN A 250 -3.11 -2.62 19.61
N PHE A 251 -2.95 -1.39 19.15
CA PHE A 251 -3.98 -0.36 19.29
C PHE A 251 -5.12 -0.56 18.29
N GLY A 252 -4.78 -0.87 17.04
CA GLY A 252 -5.66 -0.79 15.88
C GLY A 252 -6.00 0.65 15.50
N ARG A 253 -6.20 0.89 14.20
CA ARG A 253 -6.73 2.17 13.65
C ARG A 253 -6.00 3.41 14.19
N LEU A 254 -4.66 3.43 14.11
CA LEU A 254 -3.85 4.57 14.58
C LEU A 254 -4.28 5.92 13.97
N HIS A 255 -4.85 5.94 12.75
CA HIS A 255 -5.37 7.14 12.11
C HIS A 255 -6.56 7.75 12.87
N ASP A 256 -7.34 6.97 13.63
CA ASP A 256 -8.42 7.48 14.50
C ASP A 256 -7.88 8.40 15.60
N TYR A 257 -6.57 8.35 15.88
CA TYR A 257 -5.91 9.18 16.88
C TYR A 257 -5.31 10.48 16.31
N VAL A 258 -5.40 10.68 15.00
CA VAL A 258 -4.89 11.88 14.32
C VAL A 258 -6.01 12.92 14.20
N ARG A 259 -5.70 14.18 14.48
CA ARG A 259 -6.60 15.32 14.24
C ARG A 259 -5.89 16.37 13.40
N LEU A 260 -6.65 17.15 12.64
CA LEU A 260 -6.14 18.29 11.89
C LEU A 260 -6.70 19.57 12.50
N ALA A 261 -5.83 20.43 13.03
CA ALA A 261 -6.21 21.69 13.66
C ALA A 261 -6.04 22.85 12.66
N ALA A 262 -7.12 23.55 12.33
CA ALA A 262 -7.08 24.70 11.41
C ALA A 262 -6.12 25.79 11.90
N VAL A 263 -5.33 26.40 11.00
CA VAL A 263 -4.41 27.50 11.37
C VAL A 263 -4.87 28.88 10.92
N ASN A 264 -5.76 28.98 9.93
CA ASN A 264 -6.08 30.24 9.25
C ASN A 264 -7.58 30.54 9.19
N GLY A 265 -8.40 29.85 10.00
CA GLY A 265 -9.84 30.06 10.09
C GLY A 265 -10.63 29.66 8.83
N LYS A 266 -9.97 29.09 7.81
CA LYS A 266 -10.67 28.53 6.64
C LYS A 266 -11.49 27.32 7.05
N ASP A 267 -12.70 27.24 6.49
CA ASP A 267 -13.51 26.03 6.53
C ASP A 267 -12.72 24.84 5.93
N GLU A 268 -12.87 23.65 6.52
CA GLU A 268 -12.15 22.44 6.10
C GLU A 268 -12.35 22.10 4.62
N LYS A 269 -13.54 22.38 4.06
CA LYS A 269 -13.83 22.15 2.65
C LYS A 269 -13.03 23.04 1.72
N ALA A 270 -12.60 24.21 2.22
CA ALA A 270 -11.80 25.17 1.47
C ALA A 270 -10.29 24.88 1.54
N TRP A 271 -9.86 23.95 2.40
CA TRP A 271 -8.45 23.57 2.51
C TRP A 271 -7.89 23.09 1.17
N SER A 272 -6.61 23.40 0.94
CA SER A 272 -5.98 23.28 -0.36
C SER A 272 -4.49 22.91 -0.31
N SER A 273 -3.94 22.80 0.90
CA SER A 273 -2.55 22.44 1.18
C SER A 273 -2.35 22.15 2.68
N PRO A 274 -1.23 21.50 3.06
CA PRO A 274 -0.84 21.37 4.45
C PRO A 274 -0.70 22.69 5.23
N ALA A 275 -0.51 23.82 4.56
CA ALA A 275 -0.42 25.14 5.20
C ALA A 275 -1.76 25.61 5.83
N ASP A 276 -2.86 24.91 5.58
CA ASP A 276 -4.19 25.26 6.10
C ASP A 276 -4.47 24.65 7.49
N TYR A 277 -3.64 23.71 7.95
CA TYR A 277 -3.81 23.03 9.24
C TYR A 277 -2.47 22.62 9.90
N ARG A 278 -2.54 22.16 11.14
CA ARG A 278 -1.49 21.43 11.85
C ARG A 278 -1.96 20.01 12.15
N VAL A 279 -1.07 19.03 11.99
CA VAL A 279 -1.32 17.64 12.37
C VAL A 279 -1.15 17.52 13.88
N ASP A 280 -2.23 17.23 14.58
CA ASP A 280 -2.24 16.97 16.01
C ASP A 280 -2.20 15.46 16.28
N LEU A 281 -1.10 15.05 16.90
CA LEU A 281 -0.82 13.66 17.27
C LEU A 281 -0.88 13.46 18.80
N SER A 282 -1.36 14.44 19.58
CA SER A 282 -1.28 14.40 21.05
C SER A 282 -1.98 13.16 21.62
N MET A 283 -3.18 12.84 21.13
CA MET A 283 -3.89 11.61 21.53
C MET A 283 -3.10 10.35 21.17
N LEU A 284 -2.48 10.28 20.00
CA LEU A 284 -1.64 9.14 19.61
C LEU A 284 -0.43 9.01 20.54
N MET A 285 0.25 10.12 20.84
CA MET A 285 1.40 10.15 21.74
C MET A 285 1.05 9.71 23.16
N ASP A 286 -0.10 10.16 23.69
CA ASP A 286 -0.59 9.77 25.02
C ASP A 286 -0.88 8.27 25.09
N ARG A 287 -1.53 7.74 24.04
CA ARG A 287 -1.86 6.31 23.94
C ARG A 287 -0.61 5.45 23.87
N ILE A 288 0.37 5.84 23.05
CA ILE A 288 1.68 5.17 22.95
C ILE A 288 2.42 5.22 24.30
N THR A 289 2.48 6.38 24.94
CA THR A 289 3.16 6.55 26.23
C THR A 289 2.53 5.66 27.31
N GLY A 290 1.20 5.58 27.35
CA GLY A 290 0.45 4.72 28.26
C GLY A 290 0.70 3.22 28.07
N GLN A 291 1.25 2.79 26.94
CA GLN A 291 1.62 1.40 26.65
C GLN A 291 3.14 1.19 26.48
N SER A 292 3.96 2.15 26.92
CA SER A 292 5.43 2.08 26.80
C SER A 292 6.06 0.81 27.37
N GLY A 293 5.43 0.17 28.36
CA GLY A 293 5.86 -1.13 28.89
C GLY A 293 5.87 -2.27 27.86
N ARG A 294 5.05 -2.19 26.81
CA ARG A 294 4.90 -3.19 25.74
C ARG A 294 5.63 -2.82 24.46
N ILE A 295 5.96 -1.54 24.29
CA ILE A 295 6.56 -1.00 23.08
C ILE A 295 8.08 -1.14 23.17
N GLN A 296 8.69 -1.68 22.12
CA GLN A 296 10.14 -1.78 21.98
C GLN A 296 10.69 -0.46 21.45
N THR A 297 10.17 0.01 20.33
CA THR A 297 10.62 1.24 19.67
C THR A 297 9.46 1.90 18.91
N VAL A 298 9.46 3.22 18.85
CA VAL A 298 8.63 3.96 17.88
C VAL A 298 9.55 4.71 16.93
N ARG A 299 9.33 4.52 15.63
CA ARG A 299 10.10 5.16 14.58
C ARG A 299 9.20 6.03 13.71
N TYR A 300 9.73 7.11 13.16
CA TYR A 300 8.94 8.03 12.33
C TYR A 300 9.71 8.57 11.12
N ALA A 301 9.00 8.88 10.04
CA ALA A 301 9.46 9.75 8.96
C ALA A 301 8.44 10.89 8.80
N LEU A 302 8.94 12.11 8.65
CA LEU A 302 8.14 13.34 8.63
C LEU A 302 8.58 14.21 7.46
N SER A 303 7.64 14.61 6.61
CA SER A 303 7.88 15.59 5.55
C SER A 303 8.01 17.00 6.12
N GLU A 304 8.90 17.81 5.53
CA GLU A 304 9.06 19.23 5.86
C GLU A 304 7.84 20.07 5.44
N ASP A 305 6.97 19.53 4.57
CA ASP A 305 5.79 20.23 4.05
C ASP A 305 4.63 20.28 5.06
N ILE A 306 4.68 19.52 6.16
CA ILE A 306 3.62 19.52 7.19
C ILE A 306 4.07 20.14 8.51
N GLN A 307 3.13 20.72 9.22
CA GLN A 307 3.35 21.28 10.55
C GLN A 307 2.66 20.39 11.59
N LEU A 308 3.39 20.03 12.66
CA LEU A 308 2.80 19.36 13.81
C LEU A 308 2.25 20.39 14.81
N ALA A 309 1.16 20.05 15.50
CA ALA A 309 0.62 20.87 16.59
C ALA A 309 1.52 20.85 17.84
N SER A 310 2.20 19.72 18.05
CA SER A 310 3.14 19.46 19.14
C SER A 310 4.37 18.71 18.61
N GLY A 311 5.53 18.89 19.25
CA GLY A 311 6.75 18.18 18.89
C GLY A 311 6.63 16.68 19.17
N LEU A 312 7.32 15.86 18.37
CA LEU A 312 7.38 14.42 18.60
C LEU A 312 8.16 14.09 19.88
N PRO A 313 7.83 13.00 20.60
CA PRO A 313 8.55 12.62 21.81
C PRO A 313 10.02 12.31 21.52
N ALA A 314 10.93 12.75 22.39
CA ALA A 314 12.38 12.59 22.21
C ALA A 314 12.85 11.12 22.14
N GLY A 315 12.06 10.17 22.66
CA GLY A 315 12.35 8.74 22.58
C GLY A 315 11.98 8.09 21.24
N TRP A 316 11.31 8.81 20.34
CA TRP A 316 11.01 8.31 19.00
C TRP A 316 12.22 8.49 18.09
N VAL A 317 12.45 7.51 17.21
CA VAL A 317 13.64 7.46 16.36
C VAL A 317 13.29 7.84 14.92
N SER A 318 14.03 8.79 14.33
CA SER A 318 13.85 9.13 12.92
C SER A 318 14.23 7.95 12.00
N MET A 319 13.43 7.70 10.98
CA MET A 319 13.67 6.69 9.94
C MET A 319 14.30 7.32 8.72
N ASP A 320 15.36 6.69 8.20
CA ASP A 320 15.88 6.99 6.87
C ASP A 320 15.01 6.31 5.79
N ILE A 321 13.87 6.96 5.50
CA ILE A 321 12.89 6.45 4.53
C ILE A 321 13.23 6.86 3.09
N GLU A 322 13.95 7.96 2.92
CA GLU A 322 14.29 8.52 1.60
C GLU A 322 15.46 7.76 0.95
N SER A 323 16.43 7.26 1.74
CA SER A 323 17.53 6.47 1.18
C SER A 323 17.07 5.09 0.73
N ILE A 324 17.12 4.86 -0.58
CA ILE A 324 16.91 3.55 -1.19
C ILE A 324 18.29 3.04 -1.61
N SER A 325 18.81 2.01 -0.95
CA SER A 325 20.01 1.32 -1.44
C SER A 325 19.78 0.84 -2.88
N GLU A 326 20.74 1.05 -3.77
CA GLU A 326 20.73 0.47 -5.12
C GLU A 326 20.47 -1.03 -4.99
N GLY A 327 19.42 -1.51 -5.66
CA GLY A 327 18.95 -2.89 -5.53
C GLY A 327 19.98 -3.87 -6.07
N CYS A 328 20.00 -5.06 -5.49
CA CYS A 328 20.52 -6.26 -6.16
C CYS A 328 19.80 -6.48 -7.50
#